data_AF-A0A6A7VS25-F1
#
_entry.id   AF-A0A6A7VS25-F1
#
_cell.length_a   1.000
_cell.length_b   1.000
_cell.length_c   1.000
_cell.angle_alpha   90.00
_cell.angle_beta   90.00
_cell.angle_gamma   90.00
#
_symmetry.space_group_name_H-M   'P 1'
#
loop_
_entity.id
_entity.type
_entity.pdbx_description
1 polymer ?
#
loop_
_entity_poly.entity_id
_entity_poly.type
_entity_poly.pdbx_seq_one_letter_code
_entity_poly.pdbx_strand_id
1 'polypeptide(L)' 'MKKLDLVKINSCAPYAVKEDTQEGAYTFIADSGAEFSIGFMLNDLIRSDESYEFIISSYLGPSCVR' A
#
# COMPACT_ATOMS: atom_id res chain seq x y z
N MET A 1 -14.83 -2.88 -1.30
CA MET A 1 -13.83 -1.81 -1.06
C MET A 1 -14.16 -0.60 -1.93
N LYS A 2 -14.16 0.62 -1.36
CA LYS A 2 -14.12 1.84 -2.18
C LYS A 2 -12.73 1.96 -2.80
N LYS A 3 -12.65 2.14 -4.12
CA LYS A 3 -11.37 2.43 -4.80
C LYS A 3 -10.91 3.84 -4.43
N LEU A 4 -9.60 3.99 -4.22
CA LEU A 4 -8.98 5.30 -4.01
C LEU A 4 -8.84 6.02 -5.35
N ASP A 5 -8.98 7.35 -5.30
CA ASP A 5 -8.72 8.21 -6.45
C ASP A 5 -7.21 8.45 -6.61
N LEU A 6 -6.58 7.63 -7.45
CA LEU A 6 -5.14 7.72 -7.70
C LEU A 6 -4.72 9.02 -8.38
N VAL A 7 -5.60 9.66 -9.16
CA VAL A 7 -5.28 10.95 -9.81
C VAL A 7 -5.13 12.01 -8.73
N LYS A 8 -6.08 12.05 -7.80
CA LYS A 8 -6.02 12.98 -6.67
C LYS A 8 -4.81 12.71 -5.78
N ILE A 9 -4.54 11.45 -5.43
CA ILE A 9 -3.39 11.08 -4.57
C ILE A 9 -2.07 11.48 -5.24
N ASN A 10 -1.87 11.09 -6.49
CA ASN A 10 -0.63 11.35 -7.23
C ASN A 10 -0.45 12.83 -7.58
N SER A 11 -1.48 13.67 -7.46
CA SER A 11 -1.34 15.12 -7.66
C SER A 11 -0.49 15.82 -6.59
N CYS A 12 -0.36 15.22 -5.40
CA CYS A 12 0.37 15.80 -4.27
C CYS A 12 1.30 14.82 -3.53
N ALA A 13 1.29 13.53 -3.89
CA ALA A 13 2.16 12.54 -3.27
C ALA A 13 3.63 12.72 -3.70
N PRO A 14 4.59 12.54 -2.77
CA PRO A 14 6.02 12.57 -3.10
C PRO A 14 6.46 11.37 -3.96
N TYR A 15 5.71 10.26 -3.90
CA TYR A 15 5.97 9.04 -4.66
C TYR A 15 4.72 8.61 -5.41
N ALA A 16 4.91 8.09 -6.63
CA ALA A 16 3.81 7.65 -7.47
C ALA A 16 3.19 6.35 -6.90
N VAL A 17 1.92 6.44 -6.52
CA VAL A 17 1.11 5.32 -6.02
C VAL A 17 0.44 4.60 -7.18
N LYS A 18 0.50 3.27 -7.16
CA LYS A 18 -0.16 2.37 -8.12
C LYS A 18 -1.10 1.43 -7.39
N GLU A 19 -2.17 1.00 -8.05
CA GLU A 19 -3.02 -0.09 -7.55
C GLU A 19 -2.36 -1.42 -7.92
N ASP A 20 -2.12 -2.27 -6.92
CA ASP A 20 -1.84 -3.69 -7.11
C ASP A 20 -3.17 -4.44 -7.06
N THR A 21 -3.67 -4.78 -8.25
CA THR A 21 -4.95 -5.47 -8.39
C THR A 21 -4.92 -6.92 -7.95
N GLN A 22 -3.73 -7.54 -7.82
CA GLN A 22 -3.62 -8.93 -7.36
C GLN A 22 -3.78 -9.01 -5.84
N GLU A 23 -3.10 -8.13 -5.13
CA GLU A 23 -3.11 -8.08 -3.66
C GLU A 23 -4.25 -7.20 -3.10
N GLY A 24 -4.97 -6.46 -3.95
CA GLY A 24 -5.99 -5.51 -3.51
C GLY A 24 -5.40 -4.36 -2.70
N ALA A 25 -4.18 -3.97 -3.03
CA ALA A 25 -3.39 -3.00 -2.28
C ALA A 25 -2.95 -1.83 -3.17
N TYR A 26 -2.30 -0.85 -2.55
CA TYR A 26 -1.69 0.28 -3.24
C TYR A 26 -0.21 0.33 -2.93
N THR A 27 0.64 0.39 -3.95
CA THR A 27 2.09 0.31 -3.80
C THR A 27 2.79 1.57 -4.28
N PHE A 28 3.94 1.86 -3.69
CA PHE A 28 4.87 2.89 -4.16
C PHE A 28 6.31 2.53 -3.79
N ILE A 29 7.27 3.09 -4.52
CA ILE A 29 8.70 2.88 -4.28
C ILE A 29 9.29 4.23 -3.85
N ALA A 30 9.97 4.23 -2.71
CA ALA A 30 10.66 5.41 -2.18
C ALA A 30 12.06 5.56 -2.82
N ASP A 31 12.70 6.72 -2.63
CA ASP A 31 14.06 7.00 -3.15
C ASP A 31 15.11 5.99 -2.67
N SER A 32 14.88 5.35 -1.53
CA SER A 32 15.75 4.27 -1.00
C SER A 32 15.68 2.97 -1.81
N GLY A 33 14.74 2.85 -2.76
CA GLY A 33 14.42 1.60 -3.45
C GLY A 33 13.53 0.65 -2.63
N ALA A 34 13.12 1.03 -1.42
CA ALA A 34 12.17 0.25 -0.65
C ALA A 34 10.77 0.34 -1.28
N GLU A 35 10.16 -0.82 -1.49
CA GLU A 35 8.77 -0.95 -1.93
C GLU A 35 7.85 -0.97 -0.71
N PHE A 36 6.83 -0.12 -0.73
CA PHE A 36 5.78 -0.05 0.26
C PHE A 36 4.45 -0.52 -0.33
N SER A 37 3.68 -1.26 0.46
CA SER A 37 2.31 -1.69 0.12
C SER A 37 1.32 -1.26 1.20
N ILE A 38 0.16 -0.75 0.77
CA ILE A 38 -0.94 -0.28 1.60
C ILE A 38 -2.18 -1.08 1.23
N GLY A 39 -2.54 -2.05 2.08
CA GLY A 39 -3.79 -2.80 1.98
C GLY A 39 -4.86 -2.22 2.88
N PHE A 40 -6.12 -2.30 2.44
CA PHE A 40 -7.30 -2.05 3.28
C PHE A 40 -8.09 -3.34 3.37
N MET A 41 -7.85 -4.13 4.41
CA MET A 41 -8.62 -5.36 4.64
C MET A 41 -9.81 -5.05 5.54
N LEU A 42 -10.96 -5.68 5.23
CA LEU A 42 -12.06 -5.75 6.18
C LEU A 42 -11.53 -6.53 7.38
N ASN A 43 -11.55 -5.90 8.55
CA ASN A 43 -10.98 -6.53 9.72
C ASN A 43 -11.97 -7.54 10.31
N ASP A 44 -11.81 -8.83 10.00
CA ASP A 44 -12.63 -9.92 10.58
C ASP A 44 -12.48 -10.01 12.12
N LEU A 45 -11.45 -9.40 12.71
CA LEU A 45 -11.23 -9.36 14.15
C LEU A 45 -12.07 -8.30 14.87
N ILE A 46 -12.39 -7.17 14.21
CA ILE A 46 -13.18 -6.08 14.80
C ILE A 46 -14.58 -6.14 14.19
N ARG A 47 -15.55 -6.62 14.99
CA ARG A 47 -16.96 -6.82 14.64
C ARG A 47 -17.77 -5.54 14.37
N SER A 48 -17.13 -4.46 13.97
CA SER A 48 -17.81 -3.25 13.50
C SER A 48 -17.73 -3.23 11.98
N ASP A 49 -18.88 -3.06 11.34
CA ASP A 49 -19.09 -3.12 9.89
C ASP A 49 -18.22 -2.14 9.07
N GLU A 50 -17.45 -1.27 9.73
CA GLU A 50 -16.56 -0.26 9.11
C GLU A 50 -15.14 -0.24 9.72
N SER A 51 -14.58 -1.39 10.09
CA SER A 51 -13.20 -1.47 10.58
C SER A 51 -12.22 -1.85 9.46
N TYR A 52 -11.27 -0.96 9.19
CA TYR A 52 -10.20 -1.19 8.21
C TYR A 52 -8.88 -1.41 8.94
N GLU A 53 -8.15 -2.44 8.51
CA GLU A 53 -6.75 -2.61 8.92
C GLU A 53 -5.83 -1.86 7.95
N PHE A 54 -4.86 -1.14 8.49
CA PHE A 54 -3.82 -0.43 7.74
C PHE A 54 -2.47 -1.10 7.99
N ILE A 55 -1.88 -1.66 6.92
CA ILE A 55 -0.60 -2.35 6.96
C ILE A 55 0.42 -1.52 6.18
N ILE A 56 1.58 -1.27 6.78
CA ILE A 56 2.78 -0.77 6.07
C ILE A 56 3.81 -1.88 6.12
N SER A 57 4.12 -2.46 4.97
CA SER A 57 5.23 -3.38 4.78
C SER A 57 6.28 -2.74 3.89
N SER A 58 7.56 -2.96 4.20
CA SER A 58 8.67 -2.60 3.32
C SER A 58 9.37 -3.87 2.84
N TYR A 59 9.43 -4.10 1.53
CA TYR A 59 10.24 -5.18 0.98
C TYR A 59 11.65 -4.67 0.69
N LEU A 60 12.59 -5.08 1.54
CA LEU A 60 14.01 -4.98 1.22
C LEU A 60 14.34 -6.30 0.50
N GLY A 61 14.52 -6.25 -0.82
CA GLY A 61 14.96 -7.42 -1.59
C GLY A 61 16.23 -8.04 -1.01
N PRO A 62 16.65 -9.24 -1.47
CA PRO A 62 17.83 -9.89 -0.95
C PRO A 62 19.01 -8.92 -1.05
N SER A 63 19.52 -8.49 0.10
CA SER A 63 20.75 -7.70 0.17
C SER A 63 21.84 -8.54 -0.48
N CYS A 64 22.27 -8.15 -1.68
CA CYS A 64 23.43 -8.75 -2.32
C CYS A 64 24.63 -8.34 -1.46
N VAL A 65 24.98 -9.20 -0.50
CA VAL A 65 26.22 -9.09 0.26
C VAL A 65 27.32 -9.43 -0.74
N ARG A 66 27.97 -8.38 -1.26
CA ARG A 66 29.18 -8.50 -2.07
C ARG A 66 30.39 -8.65 -1.17
#